data_AF-A0A915UVK4-F1
#
_entry.id   AF-A0A915UVK4-F1
#
_cell.length_a   1.000
_cell.length_b   1.000
_cell.length_c   1.000
_cell.angle_alpha   90.00
_cell.angle_beta   90.00
_cell.angle_gamma   90.00
#
_symmetry.space_group_name_H-M   'P 1'
#
loop_
_entity.id
_entity.type
_entity.pdbx_description
1 polymer ?
#
loop_
_entity_poly.entity_id
_entity_poly.type
_entity_poly.pdbx_seq_one_letter_code
_entity_poly.pdbx_strand_id
1 'polypeptide(L)'
;MNDAATVGELADLILQLLQARGAGKTLCPSEAARAYAPDDWRRHMPAARQAALELADAGRIVIMQRGRVVDGRSAKGPIRLALREP
;
A
#
# COMPACT_ATOMS: atom_id res chain seq x y z
N MET A 1 4.45 4.45 -24.22
CA MET A 1 4.20 5.04 -22.88
C MET A 1 2.96 4.39 -22.29
N ASN A 2 3.10 3.19 -21.72
CA ASN A 2 2.04 2.53 -20.97
C ASN A 2 2.62 1.43 -20.10
N ASP A 3 3.57 1.76 -19.22
CA ASP A 3 4.08 0.76 -18.29
C ASP A 3 3.07 0.57 -17.15
N ALA A 4 2.69 -0.69 -16.96
CA ALA A 4 2.03 -1.13 -15.75
C ALA A 4 3.08 -1.06 -14.64
N ALA A 5 2.76 -0.41 -13.52
CA ALA A 5 3.67 -0.39 -12.40
C ALA A 5 3.94 -1.83 -11.98
N THR A 6 5.21 -2.17 -11.82
CA THR A 6 5.57 -3.41 -11.16
C THR A 6 5.14 -3.35 -9.70
N VAL A 7 4.94 -4.51 -9.10
CA VAL A 7 4.64 -4.62 -7.66
C VAL A 7 5.77 -3.98 -6.82
N GLY A 8 7.03 -4.13 -7.25
CA GLY A 8 8.19 -3.55 -6.59
C GLY A 8 8.17 -2.02 -6.55
N GLU A 9 7.89 -1.36 -7.69
CA GLU A 9 7.79 0.11 -7.73
C GLU A 9 6.72 0.65 -6.78
N LEU A 10 5.57 -0.03 -6.71
CA LEU A 10 4.50 0.36 -5.79
C LEU A 10 4.85 0.05 -4.34
N ALA A 11 5.61 -1.01 -4.07
CA ALA A 11 6.08 -1.32 -2.72
C ALA A 11 7.03 -0.24 -2.19
N ASP A 12 8.00 0.17 -3.01
CA ASP A 12 8.93 1.25 -2.67
C ASP A 12 8.18 2.56 -2.44
N LEU A 13 7.23 2.90 -3.32
CA LEU A 13 6.42 4.10 -3.19
C LEU A 13 5.54 4.09 -1.93
N ILE A 14 4.93 2.94 -1.58
CA ILE A 14 4.18 2.80 -0.32
C ILE A 14 5.07 3.08 0.88
N LEU A 15 6.27 2.49 0.93
CA LEU A 15 7.21 2.71 2.03
C LEU A 15 7.66 4.17 2.11
N GLN A 16 8.02 4.78 0.98
CA GLN A 16 8.42 6.19 0.92
C GLN A 16 7.32 7.12 1.44
N LEU A 17 6.08 6.92 0.99
CA LEU A 17 4.94 7.73 1.43
C LEU A 17 4.63 7.54 2.92
N LEU A 18 4.73 6.31 3.43
CA LEU A 18 4.55 6.03 4.86
C LEU A 18 5.66 6.67 5.72
N GLN A 19 6.93 6.54 5.29
CA GLN A 19 8.08 7.15 5.96
C GLN A 19 7.97 8.68 5.98
N ALA A 20 7.60 9.30 4.86
CA ALA A 20 7.41 10.74 4.75
C ALA A 20 6.28 11.26 5.67
N ARG A 21 5.23 10.46 5.91
CA ARG A 21 4.14 10.82 6.83
C ARG A 21 4.54 10.68 8.31
N GLY A 22 5.46 9.77 8.62
CA GLY A 22 5.92 9.49 9.98
C GLY A 22 5.09 8.44 10.73
N ALA A 23 5.57 8.10 11.93
CA ALA A 23 5.02 7.04 12.78
C ALA A 23 3.54 7.27 13.14
N GLY A 24 2.78 6.17 13.27
CA GLY A 24 1.35 6.18 13.55
C GLY A 24 0.45 6.72 12.42
N LYS A 25 1.01 7.24 11.32
CA LYS A 25 0.24 7.67 10.16
C LYS A 25 -0.04 6.51 9.22
N THR A 26 -1.12 6.65 8.48
CA THR A 26 -1.58 5.63 7.54
C THR A 26 -1.80 6.19 6.15
N LEU A 27 -1.78 5.32 5.14
CA LEU A 27 -2.28 5.58 3.79
C LEU A 27 -3.14 4.40 3.30
N CYS A 28 -3.78 4.49 2.14
CA CYS A 28 -4.42 3.34 1.48
C CYS A 28 -3.72 3.00 0.14
N PRO A 29 -3.86 1.77 -0.39
CA PRO A 29 -3.18 1.38 -1.63
C PRO A 29 -3.45 2.31 -2.82
N SER A 30 -4.64 2.90 -2.90
CA SER A 30 -4.98 3.83 -3.99
C SER A 30 -4.22 5.16 -3.91
N GLU A 31 -3.73 5.58 -2.74
CA GLU A 31 -2.86 6.76 -2.63
C GLU A 31 -1.52 6.52 -3.32
N ALA A 32 -0.91 5.34 -3.14
CA ALA A 32 0.31 4.97 -3.87
C ALA A 32 0.05 4.83 -5.37
N ALA A 33 -1.05 4.18 -5.77
CA ALA A 33 -1.42 4.05 -7.18
C ALA A 33 -1.66 5.44 -7.84
N ARG A 34 -2.27 6.39 -7.13
CA ARG A 34 -2.48 7.77 -7.60
C ARG A 34 -1.18 8.56 -7.68
N ALA A 35 -0.26 8.36 -6.75
CA ALA A 35 1.05 8.97 -6.81
C ALA A 35 1.86 8.45 -8.01
N TYR A 36 1.71 7.18 -8.37
CA TYR A 36 2.37 6.57 -9.53
C TYR A 36 1.74 7.00 -10.88
N ALA A 37 0.41 6.86 -11.01
CA ALA A 37 -0.31 7.18 -12.24
C ALA A 37 -1.62 7.92 -11.92
N PRO A 38 -1.58 9.27 -11.77
CA PRO A 38 -2.74 10.07 -11.36
C PRO A 38 -3.99 9.84 -12.22
N ASP A 39 -3.83 9.69 -13.53
CA ASP A 39 -4.93 9.56 -14.49
C ASP A 39 -5.40 8.11 -14.71
N ASP A 40 -4.59 7.11 -14.31
CA ASP A 40 -4.91 5.69 -14.53
C ASP A 40 -4.64 4.81 -13.29
N TRP A 41 -4.75 5.38 -12.10
CA TRP A 41 -4.44 4.66 -10.86
C TRP A 41 -5.27 3.39 -10.66
N ARG A 42 -6.48 3.32 -11.26
CA ARG A 42 -7.38 2.17 -11.13
C ARG A 42 -6.78 0.91 -11.74
N ARG A 43 -6.07 0.99 -12.87
CA ARG A 43 -5.41 -0.19 -13.47
C ARG A 43 -4.33 -0.79 -12.56
N HIS A 44 -3.74 0.04 -11.69
CA HIS A 44 -2.64 -0.34 -10.80
C HIS A 44 -3.13 -0.83 -9.42
N MET A 45 -4.44 -0.78 -9.14
CA MET A 45 -4.98 -1.24 -7.86
C MET A 45 -4.63 -2.70 -7.52
N PRO A 46 -4.66 -3.68 -8.46
CA PRO A 46 -4.22 -5.04 -8.17
C PRO A 46 -2.76 -5.08 -7.72
N ALA A 47 -1.87 -4.40 -8.44
CA ALA A 47 -0.45 -4.33 -8.12
C ALA A 47 -0.19 -3.60 -6.79
N ALA A 48 -0.92 -2.52 -6.50
CA ALA A 48 -0.80 -1.78 -5.24
C ALA A 48 -1.27 -2.60 -4.03
N ARG A 49 -2.31 -3.42 -4.20
CA ARG A 49 -2.74 -4.36 -3.16
C ARG A 49 -1.70 -5.47 -2.97
N GLN A 50 -1.16 -6.02 -4.05
CA GLN A 50 -0.12 -7.04 -3.97
C GLN A 50 1.15 -6.52 -3.27
N ALA A 51 1.59 -5.30 -3.61
CA ALA A 51 2.72 -4.64 -2.96
C ALA A 51 2.51 -4.47 -1.44
N ALA A 52 1.30 -4.09 -1.03
CA ALA A 52 0.97 -4.00 0.38
C ALA A 52 1.04 -5.36 1.10
N LEU A 53 0.65 -6.46 0.43
CA LEU A 53 0.77 -7.81 0.99
C LEU A 53 2.23 -8.21 1.15
N GLU A 54 3.06 -8.00 0.14
CA GLU A 54 4.48 -8.35 0.18
C GLU A 54 5.23 -7.58 1.27
N LEU A 55 4.92 -6.29 1.44
CA LEU A 55 5.49 -5.49 2.52
C LEU A 55 5.02 -5.96 3.91
N ALA A 56 3.78 -6.42 4.04
CA ALA A 56 3.25 -6.96 5.29
C ALA A 56 3.89 -8.32 5.62
N ASP A 57 4.03 -9.19 4.62
CA ASP A 57 4.73 -10.48 4.72
C ASP A 57 6.21 -10.27 5.12
N ALA A 58 6.86 -9.25 4.56
CA ALA A 58 8.22 -8.85 4.93
C ALA A 58 8.31 -8.13 6.30
N GLY A 59 7.19 -7.96 7.02
CA GLY A 59 7.13 -7.32 8.33
C GLY A 59 7.46 -5.83 8.31
N ARG A 60 7.38 -5.15 7.16
CA ARG A 60 7.70 -3.72 7.03
C ARG A 60 6.52 -2.81 7.36
N ILE A 61 5.30 -3.29 7.12
CA ILE A 61 4.06 -2.58 7.38
C ILE A 61 3.05 -3.47 8.07
N VAL A 62 1.98 -2.87 8.61
CA VAL A 62 0.76 -3.57 9.00
C VAL A 62 -0.40 -3.13 8.12
N ILE A 63 -1.30 -4.07 7.81
CA ILE A 63 -2.55 -3.81 7.10
C ILE A 63 -3.66 -3.71 8.13
N MET A 64 -4.43 -2.63 8.07
CA MET A 64 -5.52 -2.35 8.99
C MET A 64 -6.85 -2.20 8.24
N GLN A 65 -7.92 -2.66 8.87
CA GLN A 65 -9.27 -2.41 8.44
C GLN A 65 -10.14 -2.07 9.64
N ARG A 66 -10.92 -0.98 9.54
CA ARG A 66 -11.76 -0.47 10.64
C ARG A 66 -10.96 -0.31 11.96
N GLY A 67 -9.73 0.19 11.85
CA GLY A 67 -8.85 0.44 13.00
C GLY A 67 -8.17 -0.79 13.60
N ARG A 68 -8.37 -2.00 13.03
CA ARG A 68 -7.76 -3.24 13.53
C ARG A 68 -6.78 -3.80 12.53
N VAL A 69 -5.67 -4.38 13.00
CA VAL A 69 -4.76 -5.15 12.15
C VAL A 69 -5.49 -6.39 11.62
N VAL A 70 -5.40 -6.64 10.32
CA VAL A 70 -6.07 -7.75 9.64
C VAL A 70 -5.12 -8.40 8.62
N ASP A 71 -5.43 -9.63 8.23
CA ASP A 71 -4.81 -10.24 7.05
C ASP A 71 -5.35 -9.55 5.78
N GLY A 72 -4.46 -8.90 5.02
CA GLY A 72 -4.79 -8.20 3.79
C GLY A 72 -5.34 -9.10 2.68
N ARG A 73 -5.05 -10.41 2.71
CA ARG A 73 -5.54 -11.39 1.71
C ARG A 73 -7.03 -11.67 1.87
N SER A 74 -7.54 -11.61 3.11
CA SER A 74 -8.96 -11.80 3.42
C SER A 74 -9.76 -10.49 3.49
N ALA A 75 -9.07 -9.35 3.64
CA ALA A 75 -9.69 -8.03 3.79
C ALA A 75 -10.46 -7.58 2.52
N LYS A 76 -11.78 -7.39 2.66
CA LYS A 76 -12.66 -6.91 1.58
C LYS A 76 -12.91 -5.42 1.70
N GLY A 77 -12.72 -4.68 0.60
CA GLY A 77 -12.96 -3.24 0.56
C GLY A 77 -11.77 -2.40 1.05
N PRO A 78 -12.02 -1.19 1.58
CA PRO A 78 -10.97 -0.25 1.98
C PRO A 78 -10.09 -0.80 3.10
N ILE A 79 -8.78 -0.67 2.92
CA ILE A 79 -7.74 -1.00 3.89
C ILE A 79 -6.82 0.21 4.09
N ARG A 80 -6.15 0.24 5.23
CA ARG A 80 -5.12 1.23 5.58
C ARG A 80 -3.79 0.50 5.79
N LEU A 81 -2.71 1.14 5.44
CA LEU A 81 -1.34 0.68 5.58
C LEU A 81 -0.67 1.59 6.60
N ALA A 82 0.11 1.03 7.52
CA ALA A 82 0.91 1.79 8.50
C ALA A 82 2.30 1.16 8.60
N LEU A 83 3.34 1.93 8.92
CA LEU A 83 4.64 1.35 9.27
C LEU A 83 4.46 0.38 10.44
N ARG A 84 5.17 -0.75 10.41
CA ARG A 84 5.27 -1.59 11.58
C ARG A 84 6.15 -0.89 12.60
N GLU A 85 5.62 -0.60 13.77
CA GLU A 85 6.42 -0.10 14.89
C GLU A 85 7.35 -1.24 15.37
N PRO A 86 8.60 -0.93 15.72
CA PRO A 86 9.55 -1.90 16.27
C PRO A 86 9.06 -2.50 17.60
#